data_AF-A0A518GB04-F1
#
_entry.id   AF-A0A518GB04-F1
#
_cell.length_a   1.000
_cell.length_b   1.000
_cell.length_c   1.000
_cell.angle_alpha   90.00
_cell.angle_beta   90.00
_cell.angle_gamma   90.00
#
_symmetry.space_group_name_H-M   'P 1'
#
loop_
_entity.id
_entity.type
_entity.pdbx_description
1 polymer ?
#
loop_
_entity_poly.entity_id
_entity_poly.type
_entity_poly.pdbx_seq_one_letter_code
_entity_poly.pdbx_strand_id
1 'polypeptide(L)'
;MTALNPNSNDYRFYELSFGKRPAEELYDINTDNGCIKNLANDPTYAELKTKLWQQLQAELVQQQDPRILGQGDTFDYYPNSKDERQQKLYGKPNYDPVAAYQAYLESKVKE
;
A
#
# COMPACT_ATOMS: atom_id res chain seq x y z
N MET A 1 -10.47 19.99 -2.27
CA MET A 1 -11.10 19.24 -3.38
C MET A 1 -10.88 20.01 -4.66
N THR A 2 -10.57 19.34 -5.76
CA THR A 2 -10.43 19.99 -7.08
C THR A 2 -11.75 20.68 -7.45
N ALA A 3 -11.69 21.85 -8.09
CA ALA A 3 -12.88 22.56 -8.58
C ALA A 3 -13.50 21.91 -9.83
N LEU A 4 -13.11 20.67 -10.15
CA LEU A 4 -13.57 19.93 -11.31
C LEU A 4 -14.91 19.26 -10.99
N ASN A 5 -15.87 19.41 -11.89
CA ASN A 5 -17.14 18.70 -11.82
C ASN A 5 -16.90 17.19 -12.03
N PRO A 6 -17.35 16.30 -11.12
CA PRO A 6 -17.22 14.84 -11.26
C PRO A 6 -17.79 14.26 -12.55
N ASN A 7 -18.82 14.91 -13.12
CA ASN A 7 -19.44 14.48 -14.37
C ASN A 7 -18.76 15.05 -15.62
N SER A 8 -17.67 15.81 -15.46
CA SER A 8 -16.91 16.36 -16.59
C SER A 8 -15.97 15.30 -17.17
N ASN A 9 -15.74 15.36 -18.48
CA ASN A 9 -14.83 14.43 -19.16
C ASN A 9 -13.38 14.54 -18.65
N ASP A 10 -13.01 15.69 -18.09
CA ASP A 10 -11.67 15.93 -17.55
C ASP A 10 -11.49 15.30 -16.16
N TYR A 11 -12.59 15.01 -15.45
CA TYR A 11 -12.55 14.41 -14.12
C TYR A 11 -11.87 13.04 -14.13
N ARG A 12 -12.02 12.26 -15.22
CA ARG A 12 -11.34 10.97 -15.36
C ARG A 12 -9.81 11.07 -15.25
N PHE A 13 -9.22 12.18 -15.72
CA PHE A 13 -7.78 12.37 -15.62
C PHE A 13 -7.36 12.69 -14.20
N TYR A 14 -8.21 13.42 -13.46
CA TYR A 14 -8.04 13.61 -12.03
C TYR A 14 -8.14 12.27 -11.29
N GLU A 15 -9.13 11.44 -11.59
CA GLU A 15 -9.28 10.12 -10.97
C GLU A 15 -8.09 9.21 -11.23
N LEU A 16 -7.62 9.13 -12.48
CA LEU A 16 -6.45 8.34 -12.85
C LEU A 16 -5.15 8.84 -12.19
N SER A 17 -5.03 10.14 -11.93
CA SER A 17 -3.80 10.74 -11.40
C SER A 17 -3.76 10.87 -9.87
N PHE A 18 -4.91 11.19 -9.27
CA PHE A 18 -5.02 11.60 -7.86
C PHE A 18 -6.23 10.97 -7.14
N GLY A 19 -7.05 10.20 -7.85
CA GLY A 19 -8.18 9.48 -7.26
C GLY A 19 -7.72 8.45 -6.24
N LYS A 20 -8.61 8.13 -5.29
CA LYS A 20 -8.37 7.01 -4.37
C LYS A 20 -8.46 5.71 -5.17
N ARG A 21 -7.44 4.86 -5.04
CA ARG A 21 -7.45 3.54 -5.65
C ARG A 21 -8.39 2.60 -4.88
N PRO A 22 -9.13 1.72 -5.58
CA PRO A 22 -9.87 0.66 -4.92
C PRO A 22 -8.92 -0.32 -4.24
N ALA A 23 -9.48 -1.21 -3.41
CA ALA A 23 -8.69 -2.22 -2.71
C ALA A 23 -8.00 -3.21 -3.67
N GLU A 24 -8.62 -3.48 -4.82
CA GLU A 24 -8.12 -4.43 -5.82
C GLU A 24 -8.13 -3.80 -7.22
N GLU A 25 -7.07 -4.08 -7.99
CA GLU A 25 -6.98 -3.72 -9.39
C GLU A 25 -6.53 -4.94 -10.20
N LEU A 26 -7.20 -5.21 -11.33
CA LEU A 26 -6.87 -6.31 -12.24
C LEU A 26 -6.75 -5.73 -13.65
N TYR A 27 -5.65 -6.06 -14.34
CA TYR A 27 -5.36 -5.54 -15.68
C TYR A 27 -4.97 -6.68 -16.61
N ASP A 28 -5.42 -6.62 -17.86
CA ASP A 28 -4.89 -7.45 -18.94
C ASP A 28 -3.85 -6.64 -19.72
N ILE A 29 -2.57 -6.90 -19.44
CA ILE A 29 -1.47 -6.15 -20.02
C ILE A 29 -1.40 -6.34 -21.53
N ASN A 30 -1.84 -7.49 -22.07
CA ASN A 30 -1.74 -7.74 -23.51
C ASN A 30 -2.65 -6.81 -24.33
N THR A 31 -3.81 -6.47 -23.77
CA THR A 31 -4.80 -5.59 -24.41
C THR A 31 -4.73 -4.15 -23.91
N ASP A 32 -4.24 -3.94 -22.68
CA ASP A 32 -4.04 -2.64 -22.04
C ASP A 32 -2.66 -2.56 -21.37
N ASN A 33 -1.63 -2.33 -22.20
CA ASN A 33 -0.25 -2.14 -21.74
C ASN A 33 -0.11 -1.02 -20.69
N GLY A 34 -1.02 -0.04 -20.71
CA GLY A 34 -0.99 1.11 -19.81
C GLY A 34 -1.62 0.86 -18.45
N CYS A 35 -2.28 -0.29 -18.24
CA CYS A 35 -3.01 -0.61 -17.01
C CYS A 35 -3.98 0.52 -16.60
N ILE A 36 -4.74 1.05 -17.56
CA ILE A 36 -5.68 2.15 -17.36
C ILE A 36 -7.07 1.63 -17.02
N LYS A 37 -7.49 0.50 -17.62
CA LYS A 37 -8.81 -0.09 -17.44
C LYS A 37 -8.79 -1.18 -16.38
N ASN A 38 -9.19 -0.83 -15.16
CA ASN A 38 -9.33 -1.80 -14.07
C ASN A 38 -10.51 -2.76 -14.32
N LEU A 39 -10.22 -4.07 -14.37
CA LEU A 39 -11.15 -5.17 -14.58
C LEU A 39 -11.63 -5.83 -13.28
N ALA A 40 -11.16 -5.38 -12.11
CA ALA A 40 -11.39 -6.07 -10.83
C ALA A 40 -12.88 -6.19 -10.42
N ASN A 41 -13.73 -5.31 -10.94
CA ASN A 41 -15.17 -5.30 -10.69
C ASN A 41 -15.99 -5.90 -11.83
N ASP A 42 -15.35 -6.38 -12.90
CA ASP A 42 -16.03 -7.05 -14.01
C ASP A 42 -16.36 -8.51 -13.60
N PRO A 43 -17.65 -8.91 -13.57
CA PRO A 43 -18.06 -10.25 -13.15
C PRO A 43 -17.43 -11.36 -14.00
N THR A 44 -17.10 -11.09 -15.26
CA THR A 44 -16.47 -12.03 -16.19
C THR A 44 -15.10 -12.49 -15.68
N TYR A 45 -14.40 -11.63 -14.92
CA TYR A 45 -13.07 -11.89 -14.40
C TYR A 45 -13.06 -12.29 -12.91
N ALA A 46 -14.21 -12.44 -12.27
CA ALA A 46 -14.31 -12.69 -10.83
C ALA A 46 -13.58 -13.97 -10.39
N GLU A 47 -13.73 -15.06 -11.15
CA GLU A 47 -13.05 -16.33 -10.88
C GLU A 47 -11.52 -16.19 -11.04
N LEU A 48 -11.08 -15.56 -12.13
CA LEU A 48 -9.65 -15.32 -12.38
C LEU A 48 -9.02 -14.44 -11.30
N LYS A 49 -9.69 -13.35 -10.91
CA LYS A 49 -9.25 -12.47 -9.83
C LYS A 49 -9.07 -13.25 -8.53
N THR A 50 -10.04 -14.08 -8.17
CA THR A 50 -9.99 -14.92 -6.96
C THR A 50 -8.81 -15.89 -7.01
N LYS A 51 -8.57 -16.54 -8.15
CA LYS A 51 -7.45 -17.45 -8.34
C LYS A 51 -6.09 -16.74 -8.18
N LEU A 52 -5.93 -15.58 -8.81
CA LEU A 52 -4.70 -14.79 -8.71
C LEU A 52 -4.47 -14.27 -7.28
N TRP A 53 -5.53 -13.85 -6.61
CA TRP A 53 -5.47 -13.44 -5.19
C TRP A 53 -5.02 -14.59 -4.29
N GLN A 54 -5.58 -15.78 -4.46
CA GLN A 54 -5.17 -16.97 -3.70
C GLN A 54 -3.71 -17.32 -3.94
N GLN A 55 -3.24 -17.25 -5.19
CA GLN A 55 -1.82 -17.46 -5.50
C GLN A 55 -0.94 -16.42 -4.80
N LEU A 56 -1.26 -15.13 -4.93
CA LEU A 56 -0.52 -14.05 -4.28
C LEU A 56 -0.44 -14.24 -2.77
N GLN A 57 -1.57 -14.53 -2.11
CA GLN A 57 -1.58 -14.77 -0.67
C GLN A 57 -0.71 -15.96 -0.27
N ALA A 58 -0.80 -17.08 -1.01
CA ALA A 58 -0.02 -18.27 -0.72
C ALA A 58 1.49 -18.00 -0.81
N GLU A 59 1.92 -17.30 -1.86
CA GLU A 59 3.33 -16.92 -2.05
C GLU A 59 3.81 -15.95 -0.97
N LEU A 60 3.02 -14.93 -0.60
CA LEU A 60 3.37 -13.98 0.46
C LEU A 60 3.47 -14.64 1.83
N VAL A 61 2.56 -15.57 2.15
CA VAL A 61 2.63 -16.34 3.40
C VAL A 61 3.87 -17.25 3.41
N GLN A 62 4.17 -17.90 2.29
CA GLN A 62 5.39 -18.71 2.16
C GLN A 62 6.66 -17.88 2.37
N GLN A 63 6.68 -16.64 1.90
CA GLN A 63 7.79 -15.69 2.09
C GLN A 63 7.83 -15.04 3.47
N GLN A 64 6.84 -15.33 4.33
CA GLN A 64 6.69 -14.70 5.64
C GLN A 64 6.58 -13.16 5.55
N ASP A 65 5.84 -12.65 4.55
CA ASP A 65 5.63 -11.21 4.41
C ASP A 65 4.85 -10.67 5.63
N PRO A 66 5.39 -9.71 6.41
CA PRO A 66 4.75 -9.23 7.62
C PRO A 66 3.36 -8.63 7.37
N ARG A 67 3.10 -8.07 6.18
CA ARG A 67 1.81 -7.43 5.87
C ARG A 67 0.69 -8.45 5.78
N ILE A 68 0.95 -9.60 5.14
CA ILE A 68 -0.08 -10.64 5.01
C ILE A 68 -0.33 -11.38 6.33
N LEU A 69 0.67 -11.41 7.21
CA LEU A 69 0.60 -12.03 8.54
C LEU A 69 0.00 -11.12 9.62
N GLY A 70 -0.46 -9.91 9.27
CA GLY A 70 -1.01 -8.95 10.23
C GLY A 70 0.05 -8.25 11.09
N GLN A 71 1.32 -8.36 10.72
CA GLN A 71 2.50 -7.75 11.36
C GLN A 71 3.02 -6.56 10.53
N GLY A 72 2.15 -5.91 9.76
CA GLY A 72 2.50 -4.79 8.89
C GLY A 72 2.89 -3.51 9.65
N ASP A 73 2.61 -3.45 10.95
CA ASP A 73 3.04 -2.35 11.82
C ASP A 73 4.57 -2.23 11.90
N THR A 74 5.32 -3.31 11.65
CA THR A 74 6.79 -3.28 11.68
C THR A 74 7.41 -2.21 10.77
N PHE A 75 6.76 -1.88 9.66
CA PHE A 75 7.30 -0.91 8.69
C PHE A 75 7.23 0.54 9.21
N ASP A 76 6.32 0.84 10.14
CA ASP A 76 6.18 2.17 10.75
C ASP A 76 7.35 2.49 11.70
N TYR A 77 8.04 1.47 12.20
CA TYR A 77 9.16 1.60 13.12
C TYR A 77 10.52 1.62 12.43
N TYR A 78 10.59 1.47 11.10
CA TYR A 78 11.89 1.49 10.41
C TYR A 78 12.58 2.85 10.54
N PRO A 79 13.86 2.88 10.95
CA PRO A 79 14.55 4.13 11.16
C PRO A 79 14.77 4.86 9.84
N ASN A 80 14.39 6.14 9.83
CA ASN A 80 14.56 7.01 8.68
C ASN A 80 15.95 7.66 8.72
N SER A 81 16.62 7.75 7.57
CA SER A 81 17.92 8.41 7.44
C SER A 81 17.90 9.93 7.57
N LYS A 82 16.72 10.55 7.65
CA LYS A 82 16.50 12.01 7.81
C LYS A 82 15.87 12.35 9.17
N ASP A 83 16.29 11.66 10.21
CA ASP A 83 15.80 11.81 11.58
C ASP A 83 15.98 13.25 12.11
N GLU A 84 17.13 13.90 11.91
CA GLU A 84 17.37 15.28 12.36
C GLU A 84 16.30 16.27 11.85
N ARG A 85 15.93 16.14 10.55
CA ARG A 85 14.88 16.97 9.95
C ARG A 85 13.53 16.67 10.58
N GLN A 86 13.21 15.40 10.84
CA GLN A 86 11.95 15.00 11.46
C GLN A 86 11.87 15.48 12.91
N GLN A 87 12.93 15.30 13.69
CA GLN A 87 13.04 15.77 15.07
C GLN A 87 12.76 17.28 15.15
N LYS A 88 13.34 18.07 14.23
CA LYS A 88 13.08 19.51 14.13
C LYS A 88 11.64 19.83 13.72
N LEU A 89 11.09 19.13 12.71
CA LEU A 89 9.73 19.37 12.20
C LEU A 89 8.65 19.04 13.24
N TYR A 90 8.83 17.94 13.97
CA TYR A 90 7.86 17.44 14.95
C TYR A 90 8.11 17.95 16.37
N GLY A 91 9.13 18.78 16.58
CA GLY A 91 9.50 19.29 17.91
C GLY A 91 9.93 18.19 18.89
N LYS A 92 10.51 17.10 18.38
CA LYS A 92 10.98 15.95 19.17
C LYS A 92 12.50 15.81 19.06
N PRO A 93 13.29 16.63 19.77
CA PRO A 93 14.75 16.68 19.62
C PRO A 93 15.46 15.39 20.07
N ASN A 94 14.85 14.60 20.95
CA ASN A 94 15.42 13.37 21.49
C ASN A 94 14.79 12.10 20.90
N TYR A 95 14.09 12.21 19.76
CA TYR A 95 13.51 11.05 19.11
C TYR A 95 14.59 10.21 18.43
N ASP A 96 14.89 9.05 19.02
CA ASP A 96 15.78 8.05 18.44
C ASP A 96 14.93 6.95 17.75
N PRO A 97 14.86 6.95 16.41
CA PRO A 97 14.09 5.95 15.68
C PRO A 97 14.72 4.56 15.76
N VAL A 98 16.04 4.46 15.96
CA VAL A 98 16.72 3.16 16.10
C VAL A 98 16.35 2.54 17.44
N ALA A 99 16.40 3.30 18.53
CA ALA A 99 15.97 2.81 19.83
C ALA A 99 14.49 2.41 19.83
N ALA A 100 13.61 3.20 19.19
CA ALA A 100 12.20 2.86 19.05
C ALA A 100 11.98 1.55 18.27
N TYR A 101 12.75 1.33 17.19
CA TYR A 101 12.71 0.08 16.43
C TYR A 101 13.18 -1.12 17.25
N GLN A 102 14.29 -0.99 17.99
CA GLN A 102 14.79 -2.07 18.84
C GLN A 102 13.78 -2.44 19.93
N ALA A 103 13.17 -1.45 20.59
CA ALA A 103 12.12 -1.68 21.57
C ALA A 103 10.90 -2.40 20.96
N TYR A 104 10.52 -2.06 19.72
CA TYR A 104 9.48 -2.79 18.98
C TYR A 104 9.88 -4.25 18.75
N LEU A 105 11.07 -4.51 18.22
CA LEU A 105 11.55 -5.88 17.98
C LEU A 105 11.56 -6.70 19.28
N GLU A 106 12.07 -6.14 20.37
CA GLU A 106 12.07 -6.79 21.68
C GLU A 106 10.66 -7.11 22.20
N SER A 107 9.67 -6.26 21.89
CA SER A 107 8.28 -6.51 22.27
C SER A 107 7.66 -7.70 21.53
N LYS A 108 8.07 -7.95 20.28
CA LYS A 108 7.55 -9.04 19.44
C LYS A 108 8.25 -10.37 19.65
N VAL A 109 9.45 -10.39 20.25
CA VAL A 109 10.19 -11.62 20.60
C VAL A 109 9.68 -12.28 21.88
N LYS A 110 8.91 -11.56 22.71
CA LYS A 110 8.40 -12.04 24.00
C LYS A 110 7.00 -12.67 23.95
N GLU A 111 6.36 -12.68 22.77
CA GLU A 111 5.09 -13.36 22.49
C GLU A 111 5.34 -14.70 21.79
#